data_AF-A0A836IPJ3-F1
#
_entry.id   AF-A0A836IPJ3-F1
#
_cell.length_a   1.000
_cell.length_b   1.000
_cell.length_c   1.000
_cell.angle_alpha   90.00
_cell.angle_beta   90.00
_cell.angle_gamma   90.00
#
_symmetry.space_group_name_H-M   'P 1'
#
loop_
_entity.id
_entity.type
_entity.pdbx_description
1 polymer ?
#
loop_
_entity_poly.entity_id
_entity_poly.type
_entity_poly.pdbx_seq_one_letter_code
_entity_poly.pdbx_strand_id
1 'polypeptide(L)'
;MQTGKRKLMAESIARYRASQLTPNDKEAIADLQLRMLDLCSRCVNKAQLVLFGSLATGFCTSGADADLSLTFRNFSPWLNGLDRVDEQNGKRLARVGREAGETGMENVRFINARIPVVQFQDPASGIRCDITIGNLGGVENSKILAEIRRVLPDFYGAYVYLVKEWAKRCEVVAPEKSMFNSFTITTMALMVLQELGLLPIFVPTGTFGELTLTDVERVLGTFQLPPVYEGIEQDDERLGEAVYFCLLRFAEYYSKFDFGHGTVSLMCPRRHRSLYAKIVKQHIQLLGERKKKEWCAYLLGGQDDRASSTISSHFPQRSFDESMRHEAVQRQADTAFVVEDFVNYVNCGRRVPAARGPKVHVEFKRLYELLRDEAHVGFDEVFRETQSIPLTHMPDRPDPRVEIFHTKR
;
A
#
# COMPACT_ATOMS: atom_id res chain seq x y z
N MET A 1 -33.94 4.47 16.66
CA MET A 1 -32.96 3.65 15.90
C MET A 1 -33.53 2.27 15.67
N GLN A 2 -33.44 1.73 14.46
CA GLN A 2 -33.88 0.36 14.16
C GLN A 2 -32.93 -0.65 14.83
N THR A 3 -33.47 -1.75 15.37
CA THR A 3 -32.74 -2.67 16.28
C THR A 3 -31.51 -3.32 15.63
N GLY A 4 -31.57 -3.66 14.33
CA GLY A 4 -30.44 -4.25 13.58
C GLY A 4 -29.25 -3.30 13.49
N LYS A 5 -29.46 -2.09 12.95
CA LYS A 5 -28.44 -1.03 12.87
C LYS A 5 -27.75 -0.76 14.20
N ARG A 6 -28.51 -0.63 15.30
CA ARG A 6 -27.92 -0.39 16.63
C ARG A 6 -26.96 -1.49 17.04
N LYS A 7 -27.35 -2.76 16.86
CA LYS A 7 -26.52 -3.92 17.18
C LYS A 7 -25.27 -3.97 16.31
N LEU A 8 -25.42 -3.78 14.99
CA LEU A 8 -24.30 -3.77 14.06
C LEU A 8 -23.28 -2.67 14.42
N MET A 9 -23.73 -1.45 14.72
CA MET A 9 -22.87 -0.34 15.12
C MET A 9 -22.07 -0.69 16.38
N ALA A 10 -22.75 -1.13 17.44
CA ALA A 10 -22.11 -1.49 18.71
C ALA A 10 -21.07 -2.61 18.54
N GLU A 11 -21.42 -3.68 17.80
CA GLU A 11 -20.51 -4.79 17.55
C GLU A 11 -19.31 -4.38 16.68
N SER A 12 -19.54 -3.55 15.66
CA SER A 12 -18.50 -3.06 14.76
C SER A 12 -17.45 -2.23 15.51
N ILE A 13 -17.90 -1.32 16.38
CA ILE A 13 -16.98 -0.51 17.20
C ILE A 13 -16.27 -1.38 18.23
N ALA A 14 -16.97 -2.30 18.90
CA ALA A 14 -16.34 -3.23 19.85
C ALA A 14 -15.22 -4.07 19.19
N ARG A 15 -15.46 -4.60 17.98
CA ARG A 15 -14.43 -5.34 17.22
C ARG A 15 -13.28 -4.44 16.75
N TYR A 16 -13.57 -3.20 16.33
CA TYR A 16 -12.52 -2.22 16.05
C TYR A 16 -11.63 -1.97 17.27
N ARG A 17 -12.23 -1.68 18.44
CA ARG A 17 -11.50 -1.46 19.70
C ARG A 17 -10.63 -2.66 20.07
N ALA A 18 -11.19 -3.87 19.98
CA ALA A 18 -10.45 -5.11 20.24
C ALA A 18 -9.32 -5.39 19.24
N SER A 19 -9.37 -4.80 18.04
CA SER A 19 -8.34 -4.98 17.02
C SER A 19 -7.14 -4.04 17.15
N GLN A 20 -7.26 -2.96 17.94
CA GLN A 20 -6.23 -1.94 18.07
C GLN A 20 -4.95 -2.50 18.69
N LEU A 21 -3.81 -1.94 18.30
CA LEU A 21 -2.52 -2.29 18.89
C LEU A 21 -2.48 -1.90 20.37
N THR A 22 -2.17 -2.87 21.22
CA THR A 22 -1.89 -2.67 22.64
C THR A 22 -0.54 -1.98 22.84
N PRO A 23 -0.25 -1.42 24.04
CA PRO A 23 1.08 -0.92 24.37
C PRO A 23 2.18 -1.97 24.14
N ASN A 24 1.93 -3.22 24.52
CA ASN A 24 2.86 -4.33 24.33
C ASN A 24 3.12 -4.61 22.84
N ASP A 25 2.10 -4.53 21.98
CA ASP A 25 2.29 -4.67 20.53
C ASP A 25 3.23 -3.58 19.99
N LYS A 26 3.07 -2.34 20.45
CA LYS A 26 3.91 -1.21 20.03
C LYS A 26 5.36 -1.38 20.48
N GLU A 27 5.59 -1.85 21.70
CA GLU A 27 6.92 -2.19 22.20
C GLU A 27 7.54 -3.34 21.39
N ALA A 28 6.78 -4.40 21.12
CA ALA A 28 7.25 -5.52 20.29
C ALA A 28 7.62 -5.07 18.86
N ILE A 29 6.87 -4.14 18.26
CA ILE A 29 7.18 -3.55 16.95
C ILE A 29 8.45 -2.69 17.02
N ALA A 30 8.64 -1.90 18.08
CA ALA A 30 9.85 -1.09 18.25
C ALA A 30 11.10 -1.99 18.40
N ASP A 31 11.01 -3.03 19.21
CA ASP A 31 12.08 -4.01 19.38
C ASP A 31 12.35 -4.80 18.09
N LEU A 32 11.29 -5.15 17.35
CA LEU A 32 11.40 -5.77 16.03
C LEU A 32 12.22 -4.88 15.08
N GLN A 33 11.92 -3.58 14.99
CA GLN A 33 12.67 -2.66 14.12
C GLN A 33 14.17 -2.63 14.46
N LEU A 34 14.53 -2.66 15.75
CA LEU A 34 15.92 -2.72 16.18
C LEU A 34 16.58 -4.04 15.78
N ARG A 35 15.92 -5.19 16.01
CA ARG A 35 16.43 -6.50 15.57
C ARG A 35 16.64 -6.57 14.06
N MET A 36 15.66 -6.07 13.29
CA MET A 36 15.73 -6.07 11.83
C MET A 36 16.84 -5.15 11.31
N LEU A 37 17.08 -4.01 11.97
CA LEU A 37 18.19 -3.12 11.65
C LEU A 37 19.55 -3.77 11.94
N ASP A 38 19.70 -4.49 13.06
CA ASP A 38 20.94 -5.23 13.38
C ASP A 38 21.23 -6.30 12.31
N LEU A 39 20.23 -7.12 11.98
CA LEU A 39 20.31 -8.14 10.94
C LEU A 39 20.72 -7.52 9.59
N CYS A 40 20.07 -6.43 9.17
CA CYS A 40 20.39 -5.76 7.92
C CYS A 40 21.77 -5.09 7.93
N SER A 41 22.24 -4.60 9.08
CA SER A 41 23.54 -3.94 9.23
C SER A 41 24.72 -4.91 9.01
N ARG A 42 24.52 -6.21 9.26
CA ARG A 42 25.48 -7.27 8.93
C ARG A 42 25.55 -7.56 7.43
N CYS A 43 24.48 -7.23 6.71
CA CYS A 43 24.31 -7.57 5.30
C CYS A 43 24.78 -6.47 4.34
N VAL A 44 24.55 -5.20 4.69
CA VAL A 44 24.83 -4.03 3.83
C VAL A 44 25.54 -2.90 4.58
N ASN A 45 26.34 -2.11 3.85
CA ASN A 45 27.06 -0.97 4.43
C ASN A 45 26.10 0.19 4.72
N LYS A 46 26.18 0.77 5.93
CA LYS A 46 25.31 1.87 6.40
C LYS A 46 23.82 1.57 6.15
N ALA A 47 23.37 0.42 6.66
CA ALA A 47 21.96 0.03 6.57
C ALA A 47 21.06 1.10 7.18
N GLN A 48 19.96 1.40 6.49
CA GLN A 48 18.84 2.13 7.05
C GLN A 48 17.59 1.33 6.75
N LEU A 49 16.73 1.19 7.75
CA LEU A 49 15.51 0.40 7.64
C LEU A 49 14.34 1.26 8.08
N VAL A 50 13.33 1.36 7.23
CA VAL A 50 12.13 2.17 7.49
C VAL A 50 10.90 1.30 7.35
N LEU A 51 10.08 1.29 8.41
CA LEU A 51 8.77 0.63 8.40
C LEU A 51 7.79 1.41 7.52
N PHE A 52 7.03 0.71 6.71
CA PHE A 52 5.90 1.23 5.96
C PHE A 52 4.70 0.26 6.07
N GLY A 53 3.64 0.51 5.31
CA GLY A 53 2.47 -0.36 5.30
C GLY A 53 1.58 -0.17 6.53
N SER A 54 0.79 -1.19 6.87
CA SER A 54 -0.29 -1.04 7.85
C SER A 54 0.20 -0.59 9.23
N LEU A 55 1.32 -1.13 9.71
CA LEU A 55 1.90 -0.77 11.01
C LEU A 55 2.36 0.70 11.06
N ALA A 56 2.91 1.23 9.96
CA ALA A 56 3.32 2.63 9.88
C ALA A 56 2.13 3.60 9.73
N THR A 57 1.07 3.17 9.03
CA THR A 57 -0.13 4.01 8.82
C THR A 57 -1.03 4.12 10.05
N GLY A 58 -0.94 3.17 10.98
CA GLY A 58 -1.90 2.99 12.08
C GLY A 58 -3.24 2.38 11.66
N PHE A 59 -3.49 2.15 10.37
CA PHE A 59 -4.63 1.35 9.87
C PHE A 59 -4.32 -0.16 9.93
N CYS A 60 -3.91 -0.62 11.10
CA CYS A 60 -3.51 -2.00 11.38
C CYS A 60 -4.37 -2.64 12.46
N THR A 61 -4.35 -3.97 12.48
CA THR A 61 -4.86 -4.78 13.58
C THR A 61 -3.69 -5.41 14.33
N SER A 62 -3.91 -5.91 15.53
CA SER A 62 -2.96 -6.84 16.15
C SER A 62 -2.67 -8.02 15.19
N GLY A 63 -1.41 -8.43 15.13
CA GLY A 63 -0.92 -9.46 14.18
C GLY A 63 -0.71 -9.00 12.74
N ALA A 64 -0.71 -7.68 12.45
CA ALA A 64 -0.40 -7.17 11.12
C ALA A 64 1.08 -7.42 10.73
N ASP A 65 1.32 -7.67 9.44
CA ASP A 65 2.65 -7.86 8.88
C ASP A 65 3.47 -6.55 8.92
N ALA A 66 4.80 -6.67 9.02
CA ALA A 66 5.75 -5.58 8.99
C ALA A 66 6.42 -5.45 7.61
N ASP A 67 6.06 -4.39 6.88
CA ASP A 67 6.69 -4.04 5.62
C ASP A 67 7.90 -3.11 5.85
N LEU A 68 9.09 -3.52 5.43
CA LEU A 68 10.34 -2.83 5.73
C LEU A 68 11.11 -2.47 4.46
N SER A 69 11.47 -1.19 4.33
CA SER A 69 12.27 -0.67 3.22
C SER A 69 13.73 -0.51 3.65
N LEU A 70 14.60 -1.36 3.11
CA LEU A 70 16.05 -1.32 3.33
C LEU A 70 16.73 -0.39 2.31
N THR A 71 17.53 0.55 2.79
CA THR A 71 18.50 1.31 1.99
C THR A 71 19.90 1.15 2.59
N PHE A 72 20.91 1.60 1.84
CA PHE A 72 22.32 1.37 2.16
C PHE A 72 23.18 2.50 1.59
N ARG A 73 24.48 2.50 1.92
CA ARG A 73 25.45 3.48 1.40
C ARG A 73 25.39 3.56 -0.13
N ASN A 74 25.23 4.77 -0.64
CA ASN A 74 25.11 5.08 -2.07
C ASN A 74 23.89 4.42 -2.76
N PHE A 75 22.87 4.05 -2.00
CA PHE A 75 21.56 3.70 -2.57
C PHE A 75 21.01 4.90 -3.35
N SER A 76 20.43 4.62 -4.52
CA SER A 76 19.68 5.61 -5.30
C SER A 76 18.44 4.94 -5.88
N PRO A 77 17.24 5.51 -5.68
CA PRO A 77 16.00 4.96 -6.24
C PRO A 77 15.99 5.01 -7.78
N TRP A 78 16.83 5.87 -8.37
CA TRP A 78 16.92 6.08 -9.79
C TRP A 78 17.70 4.98 -10.52
N LEU A 79 18.50 4.19 -9.80
CA LEU A 79 19.33 3.15 -10.42
C LEU A 79 18.60 1.80 -10.58
N ASN A 80 17.39 1.67 -10.04
CA ASN A 80 16.57 0.46 -10.23
C ASN A 80 16.25 0.24 -11.71
N GLY A 81 16.38 -1.00 -12.18
CA GLY A 81 16.25 -1.38 -13.59
C GLY A 81 17.56 -1.35 -14.36
N LEU A 82 18.67 -0.94 -13.74
CA LEU A 82 20.01 -1.09 -14.31
C LEU A 82 20.55 -2.47 -13.92
N ASP A 83 20.76 -3.36 -14.88
CA ASP A 83 21.03 -4.79 -14.65
C ASP A 83 22.09 -5.07 -13.57
N ARG A 84 23.23 -4.35 -13.60
CA ARG A 84 24.30 -4.51 -12.61
C ARG A 84 23.88 -4.12 -11.20
N VAL A 85 23.03 -3.09 -11.06
CA VAL A 85 22.52 -2.62 -9.77
C VAL A 85 21.44 -3.57 -9.25
N ASP A 86 20.56 -4.03 -10.12
CA ASP A 86 19.53 -5.00 -9.78
C ASP A 86 20.15 -6.35 -9.34
N GLU A 87 21.20 -6.82 -10.02
CA GLU A 87 21.96 -8.01 -9.61
C GLU A 87 22.60 -7.82 -8.21
N GLN A 88 23.21 -6.65 -7.97
CA GLN A 88 23.77 -6.35 -6.64
C GLN A 88 22.69 -6.27 -5.57
N ASN A 89 21.52 -5.69 -5.87
CA ASN A 89 20.38 -5.63 -4.96
C ASN A 89 19.85 -7.03 -4.65
N GLY A 90 19.75 -7.91 -5.64
CA GLY A 90 19.45 -9.33 -5.46
C GLY A 90 20.44 -10.02 -4.53
N LYS A 91 21.76 -9.81 -4.72
CA LYS A 91 22.79 -10.35 -3.82
C LYS A 91 22.67 -9.83 -2.39
N ARG A 92 22.35 -8.54 -2.20
CA ARG A 92 22.14 -7.94 -0.88
C ARG A 92 20.95 -8.60 -0.18
N LEU A 93 19.81 -8.76 -0.85
CA LEU A 93 18.63 -9.41 -0.29
C LEU A 93 18.83 -10.91 -0.06
N ALA A 94 19.48 -11.63 -0.96
CA ALA A 94 19.84 -13.03 -0.72
C ALA A 94 20.74 -13.18 0.52
N ARG A 95 21.64 -12.21 0.78
CA ARG A 95 22.43 -12.18 2.01
C ARG A 95 21.56 -11.91 3.24
N VAL A 96 20.60 -10.99 3.17
CA VAL A 96 19.60 -10.76 4.23
C VAL A 96 18.83 -12.04 4.53
N GLY A 97 18.39 -12.79 3.52
CA GLY A 97 17.72 -14.08 3.70
C GLY A 97 18.60 -15.13 4.40
N ARG A 98 19.87 -15.26 4.00
CA ARG A 98 20.81 -16.16 4.71
C ARG A 98 21.03 -15.77 6.16
N GLU A 99 21.31 -14.49 6.43
CA GLU A 99 21.51 -13.99 7.80
C GLU A 99 20.24 -14.20 8.65
N ALA A 100 19.06 -13.96 8.08
CA ALA A 100 17.79 -14.25 8.74
C ALA A 100 17.67 -15.73 9.15
N GLY A 101 18.01 -16.66 8.25
CA GLY A 101 18.03 -18.09 8.59
C GLY A 101 19.08 -18.44 9.66
N GLU A 102 20.27 -17.84 9.61
CA GLU A 102 21.35 -18.07 10.58
C GLU A 102 21.04 -17.50 11.97
N THR A 103 20.28 -16.41 12.04
CA THR A 103 19.84 -15.74 13.29
C THR A 103 18.55 -16.33 13.87
N GLY A 104 18.00 -17.39 13.27
CA GLY A 104 16.85 -18.11 13.82
C GLY A 104 15.47 -17.59 13.36
N MET A 105 15.40 -16.72 12.35
CA MET A 105 14.11 -16.31 11.76
C MET A 105 13.42 -17.52 11.13
N GLU A 106 12.09 -17.59 11.25
CA GLU A 106 11.30 -18.71 10.77
C GLU A 106 10.78 -18.45 9.35
N ASN A 107 10.50 -19.53 8.60
CA ASN A 107 9.85 -19.47 7.28
C ASN A 107 10.54 -18.55 6.26
N VAL A 108 11.88 -18.49 6.28
CA VAL A 108 12.65 -17.54 5.46
C VAL A 108 12.59 -17.87 3.97
N ARG A 109 12.14 -16.91 3.17
CA ARG A 109 11.99 -17.00 1.72
C ARG A 109 12.55 -15.76 1.04
N PHE A 110 13.43 -15.93 0.08
CA PHE A 110 13.77 -14.87 -0.87
C PHE A 110 13.01 -15.10 -2.17
N ILE A 111 12.27 -14.08 -2.59
CA ILE A 111 11.50 -14.11 -3.83
C ILE A 111 12.18 -13.15 -4.81
N ASN A 112 12.86 -13.72 -5.80
CA ASN A 112 13.48 -13.00 -6.90
C ASN A 112 12.43 -12.64 -7.97
N ALA A 113 11.50 -11.77 -7.58
CA ALA A 113 10.54 -11.14 -8.47
C ALA A 113 11.07 -9.80 -9.00
N ARG A 114 10.26 -9.09 -9.78
CA ARG A 114 10.60 -7.75 -10.31
C ARG A 114 10.94 -6.74 -9.22
N ILE A 115 10.30 -6.84 -8.06
CA ILE A 115 10.74 -6.19 -6.82
C ILE A 115 11.13 -7.34 -5.91
N PRO A 116 12.43 -7.65 -5.75
CA PRO A 116 12.84 -8.75 -4.91
C PRO A 116 12.49 -8.45 -3.45
N VAL A 117 12.05 -9.49 -2.73
CA VAL A 117 11.62 -9.39 -1.33
C VAL A 117 12.15 -10.57 -0.54
N VAL A 118 12.51 -10.32 0.71
CA VAL A 118 12.82 -11.37 1.70
C VAL A 118 11.68 -11.39 2.71
N GLN A 119 11.02 -12.54 2.83
CA GLN A 119 9.91 -12.77 3.75
C GLN A 119 10.34 -13.76 4.83
N PHE A 120 9.97 -13.50 6.08
CA PHE A 120 10.19 -14.42 7.21
C PHE A 120 9.27 -14.06 8.37
N GLN A 121 9.29 -14.87 9.43
CA GLN A 121 8.59 -14.61 10.68
C GLN A 121 9.61 -14.45 11.80
N ASP A 122 9.50 -13.35 12.56
CA ASP A 122 10.32 -13.12 13.75
C ASP A 122 9.74 -13.92 14.93
N PRO A 123 10.44 -14.94 15.46
CA PRO A 123 9.89 -15.82 16.49
C PRO A 123 9.66 -15.10 17.82
N ALA A 124 10.36 -13.99 18.08
CA ALA A 124 10.22 -13.23 19.32
C ALA A 124 8.88 -12.47 19.40
N SER A 125 8.42 -11.89 18.28
CA SER A 125 7.15 -11.16 18.21
C SER A 125 6.02 -11.95 17.55
N GLY A 126 6.34 -13.00 16.79
CA GLY A 126 5.41 -13.71 15.91
C GLY A 126 5.06 -12.94 14.64
N ILE A 127 5.61 -11.74 14.41
CA ILE A 127 5.28 -10.87 13.27
C ILE A 127 5.98 -11.34 12.00
N ARG A 128 5.22 -11.43 10.90
CA ARG A 128 5.78 -11.66 9.56
C ARG A 128 6.38 -10.37 9.02
N CYS A 129 7.56 -10.47 8.44
CA CYS A 129 8.33 -9.35 7.94
C CYS A 129 8.61 -9.49 6.45
N ASP A 130 8.38 -8.43 5.70
CA ASP A 130 8.68 -8.32 4.27
C ASP A 130 9.74 -7.22 4.06
N ILE A 131 10.98 -7.61 3.75
CA ILE A 131 12.09 -6.68 3.49
C ILE A 131 12.28 -6.50 1.98
N THR A 132 12.15 -5.26 1.51
CA THR A 132 12.44 -4.86 0.12
C THR A 132 13.52 -3.78 0.08
N ILE A 133 14.22 -3.64 -1.05
CA ILE A 133 15.19 -2.54 -1.21
C ILE A 133 14.46 -1.28 -1.69
N GLY A 134 14.54 -0.21 -0.89
CA GLY A 134 14.25 1.15 -1.35
C GLY A 134 12.82 1.41 -1.79
N ASN A 135 11.82 0.85 -1.11
CA ASN A 135 10.41 1.17 -1.37
C ASN A 135 10.03 2.55 -0.78
N LEU A 136 10.61 3.60 -1.34
CA LEU A 136 10.41 4.98 -0.89
C LEU A 136 8.95 5.43 -1.07
N GLY A 137 8.30 5.00 -2.16
CA GLY A 137 6.88 5.29 -2.39
C GLY A 137 5.98 4.70 -1.29
N GLY A 138 6.22 3.45 -0.88
CA GLY A 138 5.52 2.83 0.23
C GLY A 138 5.70 3.60 1.55
N VAL A 139 6.92 4.07 1.83
CA VAL A 139 7.23 4.89 3.00
C VAL A 139 6.45 6.21 2.98
N GLU A 140 6.52 6.97 1.89
CA GLU A 140 5.82 8.27 1.79
C GLU A 140 4.30 8.11 1.79
N ASN A 141 3.76 7.09 1.11
CA ASN A 141 2.34 6.74 1.19
C ASN A 141 1.90 6.49 2.64
N SER A 142 2.72 5.77 3.40
CA SER A 142 2.39 5.40 4.78
C SER A 142 2.41 6.60 5.72
N LYS A 143 3.36 7.52 5.54
CA LYS A 143 3.40 8.79 6.29
C LYS A 143 2.17 9.65 6.00
N ILE A 144 1.80 9.80 4.74
CA ILE A 144 0.59 10.55 4.34
C ILE A 144 -0.67 9.92 4.96
N LEU A 145 -0.82 8.61 4.88
CA LEU A 145 -1.95 7.91 5.48
C LEU A 145 -1.98 8.03 7.02
N ALA A 146 -0.81 8.05 7.67
CA ALA A 146 -0.72 8.30 9.11
C ALA A 146 -1.19 9.72 9.48
N GLU A 147 -0.81 10.75 8.72
CA GLU A 147 -1.29 12.11 8.93
C GLU A 147 -2.81 12.24 8.72
N ILE A 148 -3.36 11.56 7.71
CA ILE A 148 -4.82 11.48 7.52
C ILE A 148 -5.49 10.85 8.74
N ARG A 149 -4.95 9.72 9.24
CA ARG A 149 -5.49 9.06 10.42
C ARG A 149 -5.43 9.98 11.66
N ARG A 150 -4.36 10.76 11.81
CA ARG A 150 -4.11 11.61 12.98
C ARG A 150 -5.18 12.70 13.20
N VAL A 151 -5.93 13.07 12.16
CA VAL A 151 -7.00 14.08 12.25
C VAL A 151 -8.09 13.67 13.25
N LEU A 152 -8.53 12.42 13.21
CA LEU A 152 -9.53 11.86 14.14
C LEU A 152 -9.37 10.32 14.20
N PRO A 153 -8.36 9.84 14.95
CA PRO A 153 -7.82 8.48 14.85
C PRO A 153 -8.83 7.34 14.87
N ASP A 154 -9.85 7.42 15.72
CA ASP A 154 -10.88 6.39 15.87
C ASP A 154 -11.95 6.47 14.80
N PHE A 155 -12.29 7.65 14.31
CA PHE A 155 -13.23 7.79 13.19
C PHE A 155 -12.64 7.20 11.90
N TYR A 156 -11.48 7.68 11.45
CA TYR A 156 -10.85 7.13 10.25
C TYR A 156 -10.41 5.68 10.47
N GLY A 157 -9.92 5.35 11.67
CA GLY A 157 -9.49 4.01 12.05
C GLY A 157 -10.60 2.99 11.95
N ALA A 158 -11.74 3.23 12.61
CA ALA A 158 -12.89 2.33 12.59
C ALA A 158 -13.47 2.19 11.17
N TYR A 159 -13.60 3.30 10.44
CA TYR A 159 -14.08 3.29 9.07
C TYR A 159 -13.21 2.42 8.14
N VAL A 160 -11.89 2.67 8.12
CA VAL A 160 -10.96 1.90 7.27
C VAL A 160 -10.84 0.45 7.75
N TYR A 161 -10.90 0.19 9.05
CA TYR A 161 -10.93 -1.17 9.61
C TYR A 161 -12.13 -1.96 9.06
N LEU A 162 -13.34 -1.44 9.17
CA LEU A 162 -14.55 -2.13 8.71
C LEU A 162 -14.54 -2.34 7.20
N VAL A 163 -14.10 -1.35 6.42
CA VAL A 163 -13.94 -1.53 4.96
C VAL A 163 -12.96 -2.65 4.65
N LYS A 164 -11.81 -2.70 5.32
CA LYS A 164 -10.80 -3.75 5.11
C LYS A 164 -11.29 -5.12 5.53
N GLU A 165 -11.97 -5.22 6.68
CA GLU A 165 -12.50 -6.50 7.18
C GLU A 165 -13.56 -7.05 6.22
N TRP A 166 -14.52 -6.21 5.80
CA TRP A 166 -15.51 -6.61 4.79
C TRP A 166 -14.84 -7.05 3.49
N ALA A 167 -13.90 -6.25 2.99
CA ALA A 167 -13.27 -6.52 1.70
C ALA A 167 -12.43 -7.81 1.73
N LYS A 168 -11.77 -8.13 2.85
CA LYS A 168 -11.06 -9.39 3.04
C LYS A 168 -12.02 -10.58 3.06
N ARG A 169 -13.08 -10.52 3.89
CA ARG A 169 -14.09 -11.59 4.03
C ARG A 169 -14.79 -11.90 2.71
N CYS A 170 -15.05 -10.87 1.90
CA CYS A 170 -15.73 -11.03 0.62
C CYS A 170 -14.77 -11.27 -0.57
N GLU A 171 -13.48 -11.47 -0.31
CA GLU A 171 -12.41 -11.61 -1.31
C GLU A 171 -12.33 -10.47 -2.34
N VAL A 172 -12.79 -9.27 -1.97
CA VAL A 172 -12.56 -8.04 -2.72
C VAL A 172 -11.10 -7.59 -2.54
N VAL A 173 -10.54 -7.81 -1.35
CA VAL A 173 -9.11 -7.73 -1.05
C VAL A 173 -8.56 -9.14 -0.90
N ALA A 174 -7.84 -9.61 -1.93
CA ALA A 174 -7.18 -10.90 -2.00
C ALA A 174 -6.07 -10.85 -3.08
N PRO A 175 -4.93 -10.18 -2.81
CA PRO A 175 -3.87 -9.97 -3.80
C PRO A 175 -3.36 -11.26 -4.46
N GLU A 176 -3.31 -12.36 -3.71
CA GLU A 176 -2.93 -13.70 -4.16
C GLU A 176 -3.92 -14.29 -5.19
N LYS A 177 -5.15 -13.79 -5.21
CA LYS A 177 -6.22 -14.14 -6.16
C LYS A 177 -6.36 -13.11 -7.28
N SER A 178 -5.39 -12.21 -7.43
CA SER A 178 -5.42 -11.08 -8.36
C SER A 178 -6.62 -10.15 -8.11
N MET A 179 -6.97 -9.93 -6.85
CA MET A 179 -7.95 -8.94 -6.41
C MET A 179 -7.23 -7.70 -5.84
N PHE A 180 -7.97 -6.76 -5.24
CA PHE A 180 -7.35 -5.57 -4.66
C PHE A 180 -6.40 -5.92 -3.51
N ASN A 181 -5.50 -4.99 -3.21
CA ASN A 181 -4.72 -4.99 -1.97
C ASN A 181 -5.29 -3.99 -0.96
N SER A 182 -4.86 -4.10 0.29
CA SER A 182 -5.28 -3.21 1.38
C SER A 182 -5.09 -1.72 1.06
N PHE A 183 -3.97 -1.33 0.44
CA PHE A 183 -3.75 0.07 0.07
C PHE A 183 -4.79 0.57 -0.95
N THR A 184 -5.11 -0.25 -1.95
CA THR A 184 -6.11 0.10 -2.99
C THR A 184 -7.49 0.35 -2.39
N ILE A 185 -7.99 -0.55 -1.52
CA ILE A 185 -9.32 -0.37 -0.91
C ILE A 185 -9.32 0.80 0.09
N THR A 186 -8.21 1.05 0.79
CA THR A 186 -8.08 2.21 1.68
C THR A 186 -8.16 3.51 0.90
N THR A 187 -7.43 3.65 -0.22
CA THR A 187 -7.52 4.84 -1.09
C THR A 187 -8.94 5.04 -1.62
N MET A 188 -9.62 3.95 -1.99
CA MET A 188 -11.03 3.99 -2.39
C MET A 188 -11.93 4.51 -1.26
N ALA A 189 -11.76 4.00 -0.04
CA ALA A 189 -12.53 4.43 1.12
C ALA A 189 -12.31 5.92 1.43
N LEU A 190 -11.06 6.37 1.45
CA LEU A 190 -10.71 7.76 1.74
C LEU A 190 -11.25 8.74 0.68
N MET A 191 -11.30 8.35 -0.60
CA MET A 191 -11.91 9.19 -1.63
C MET A 191 -13.40 9.44 -1.37
N VAL A 192 -14.12 8.45 -0.81
CA VAL A 192 -15.53 8.65 -0.43
C VAL A 192 -15.65 9.66 0.70
N LEU A 193 -14.74 9.66 1.68
CA LEU A 193 -14.72 10.69 2.71
C LEU A 193 -14.47 12.09 2.11
N GLN A 194 -13.65 12.20 1.05
CA GLN A 194 -13.47 13.47 0.33
C GLN A 194 -14.75 13.95 -0.34
N GLU A 195 -15.47 13.05 -1.01
CA GLU A 195 -16.77 13.37 -1.64
C GLU A 195 -17.84 13.76 -0.62
N LEU A 196 -17.71 13.31 0.64
CA LEU A 196 -18.57 13.70 1.76
C LEU A 196 -18.12 14.97 2.49
N GLY A 197 -16.97 15.56 2.12
CA GLY A 197 -16.38 16.70 2.85
C GLY A 197 -15.82 16.34 4.23
N LEU A 198 -15.60 15.05 4.49
CA LEU A 198 -15.01 14.52 5.73
C LEU A 198 -13.50 14.26 5.60
N LEU A 199 -12.91 14.60 4.45
CA LEU A 199 -11.48 14.66 4.20
C LEU A 199 -11.24 15.71 3.10
N PRO A 200 -10.18 16.53 3.15
CA PRO A 200 -9.95 17.51 2.08
C PRO A 200 -9.36 16.83 0.84
N ILE A 201 -9.54 17.47 -0.32
CA ILE A 201 -8.87 17.09 -1.57
C ILE A 201 -7.43 17.63 -1.54
N PHE A 202 -6.46 16.80 -1.89
CA PHE A 202 -5.05 17.17 -1.80
C PHE A 202 -4.51 17.71 -3.13
N VAL A 203 -3.82 18.84 -3.10
CA VAL A 203 -3.22 19.45 -4.28
C VAL A 203 -1.71 19.17 -4.30
N PRO A 204 -1.20 18.44 -5.30
CA PRO A 204 0.20 18.06 -5.33
C PRO A 204 1.12 19.21 -5.76
N THR A 205 2.31 19.30 -5.15
CA THR A 205 3.38 20.25 -5.55
C THR A 205 4.73 19.57 -5.77
N GLY A 206 4.78 18.24 -5.78
CA GLY A 206 5.99 17.45 -5.95
C GLY A 206 6.72 17.71 -7.28
N THR A 207 8.00 17.33 -7.31
CA THR A 207 8.91 17.65 -8.42
C THR A 207 8.49 16.97 -9.72
N PHE A 208 7.87 15.78 -9.63
CA PHE A 208 7.31 15.04 -10.77
C PHE A 208 5.78 15.13 -10.79
N GLY A 209 5.22 16.16 -10.14
CA GLY A 209 3.80 16.43 -10.01
C GLY A 209 3.09 15.59 -8.95
N GLU A 210 3.79 14.75 -8.20
CA GLU A 210 3.23 13.88 -7.16
C GLU A 210 2.81 14.65 -5.89
N LEU A 211 1.98 14.01 -5.07
CA LEU A 211 1.64 14.51 -3.75
C LEU A 211 2.80 14.29 -2.78
N THR A 212 3.16 15.32 -2.02
CA THR A 212 4.18 15.24 -0.97
C THR A 212 3.54 15.22 0.42
N LEU A 213 4.27 14.75 1.43
CA LEU A 213 3.83 14.81 2.82
C LEU A 213 3.50 16.26 3.24
N THR A 214 4.35 17.22 2.87
CA THR A 214 4.16 18.63 3.18
C THR A 214 2.90 19.23 2.54
N ASP A 215 2.49 18.75 1.37
CA ASP A 215 1.20 19.14 0.78
C ASP A 215 0.03 18.72 1.66
N VAL A 216 0.07 17.48 2.16
CA VAL A 216 -0.97 16.90 3.01
C VAL A 216 -1.01 17.58 4.37
N GLU A 217 0.13 17.71 5.05
CA GLU A 217 0.24 18.35 6.36
C GLU A 217 -0.31 19.79 6.33
N ARG A 218 0.00 20.55 5.28
CA ARG A 218 -0.48 21.92 5.10
C ARG A 218 -1.99 21.99 5.00
N VAL A 219 -2.59 21.13 4.17
CA VAL A 219 -4.04 21.11 3.97
C VAL A 219 -4.75 20.63 5.24
N LEU A 220 -4.26 19.54 5.84
CA LEU A 220 -4.84 18.98 7.08
C LEU A 220 -4.71 19.93 8.26
N GLY A 221 -3.64 20.73 8.34
CA GLY A 221 -3.44 21.72 9.41
C GLY A 221 -4.51 22.81 9.48
N THR A 222 -5.26 23.02 8.40
CA THR A 222 -6.40 23.96 8.33
C THR A 222 -7.76 23.27 8.20
N PHE A 223 -7.76 21.95 8.03
CA PHE A 223 -8.99 21.19 7.84
C PHE A 223 -9.73 21.01 9.16
N GLN A 224 -11.04 21.22 9.14
CA GLN A 224 -11.91 21.01 10.28
C GLN A 224 -13.05 20.09 9.89
N LEU A 225 -13.27 19.06 10.69
CA LEU A 225 -14.46 18.23 10.58
C LEU A 225 -15.68 19.02 11.05
N PRO A 226 -16.90 18.66 10.61
CA PRO A 226 -18.12 19.29 11.09
C PRO A 226 -18.23 19.22 12.62
N PRO A 227 -18.81 20.22 13.31
CA PRO A 227 -18.85 20.27 14.78
C PRO A 227 -19.46 19.04 15.47
N VAL A 228 -20.31 18.28 14.78
CA VAL A 228 -20.87 17.01 15.29
C VAL A 228 -19.80 15.94 15.60
N TYR A 229 -18.60 16.04 15.00
CA TYR A 229 -17.46 15.16 15.26
C TYR A 229 -16.64 15.58 16.48
N GLU A 230 -16.89 16.76 17.06
CA GLU A 230 -16.25 17.16 18.31
C GLU A 230 -16.66 16.20 19.43
N GLY A 231 -15.66 15.69 20.14
CA GLY A 231 -15.87 14.75 21.24
C GLY A 231 -16.51 13.42 20.84
N ILE A 232 -16.45 13.02 19.55
CA ILE A 232 -17.11 11.80 19.08
C ILE A 232 -16.37 10.53 19.53
N GLU A 233 -15.06 10.59 19.73
CA GLU A 233 -14.24 9.41 20.09
C GLU A 233 -14.44 8.95 21.53
N GLN A 234 -15.08 9.79 22.36
CA GLN A 234 -15.45 9.51 23.75
C GLN A 234 -16.82 8.82 23.86
N ASP A 235 -17.56 8.69 22.75
CA ASP A 235 -18.89 8.10 22.68
C ASP A 235 -18.98 7.13 21.50
N ASP A 236 -18.82 5.84 21.80
CA ASP A 236 -18.83 4.77 20.80
C ASP A 236 -20.18 4.63 20.08
N GLU A 237 -21.30 5.10 20.66
CA GLU A 237 -22.60 5.10 19.98
C GLU A 237 -22.64 6.18 18.89
N ARG A 238 -22.18 7.41 19.21
CA ARG A 238 -22.05 8.50 18.23
C ARG A 238 -21.01 8.18 17.15
N LEU A 239 -19.85 7.66 17.55
CA LEU A 239 -18.80 7.21 16.62
C LEU A 239 -19.33 6.12 15.69
N GLY A 240 -20.02 5.13 16.24
CA GLY A 240 -20.64 4.05 15.49
C GLY A 240 -21.64 4.55 14.44
N GLU A 241 -22.46 5.55 14.79
CA GLU A 241 -23.41 6.14 13.85
C GLU A 241 -22.72 6.87 12.68
N ALA A 242 -21.70 7.67 12.94
CA ALA A 242 -20.92 8.36 11.92
C ALA A 242 -20.18 7.38 10.99
N VAL A 243 -19.55 6.36 11.58
CA VAL A 243 -18.82 5.31 10.83
C VAL A 243 -19.79 4.49 9.98
N TYR A 244 -20.94 4.10 10.53
CA TYR A 244 -21.97 3.37 9.79
C TYR A 244 -22.50 4.18 8.61
N PHE A 245 -22.77 5.47 8.80
CA PHE A 245 -23.17 6.37 7.72
C PHE A 245 -22.11 6.36 6.60
N CYS A 246 -20.83 6.52 6.95
CA CYS A 246 -19.73 6.52 5.97
C CYS A 246 -19.58 5.17 5.26
N LEU A 247 -19.78 4.06 5.96
CA LEU A 247 -19.76 2.72 5.39
C LEU A 247 -20.92 2.50 4.40
N LEU A 248 -22.13 2.95 4.73
CA LEU A 248 -23.27 2.94 3.83
C LEU A 248 -23.02 3.79 2.58
N ARG A 249 -22.46 5.01 2.75
CA ARG A 249 -22.09 5.89 1.63
C ARG A 249 -21.01 5.26 0.74
N PHE A 250 -20.02 4.58 1.33
CA PHE A 250 -18.98 3.86 0.60
C PHE A 250 -19.57 2.73 -0.26
N ALA A 251 -20.44 1.92 0.33
CA ALA A 251 -21.11 0.83 -0.37
C ALA A 251 -21.98 1.37 -1.52
N GLU A 252 -22.75 2.42 -1.26
CA GLU A 252 -23.56 3.07 -2.28
C GLU A 252 -22.72 3.63 -3.42
N TYR A 253 -21.65 4.36 -3.08
CA TYR A 253 -20.81 5.06 -4.05
C TYR A 253 -20.21 4.06 -5.04
N TYR A 254 -19.54 3.01 -4.56
CA TYR A 254 -18.89 2.03 -5.43
C TYR A 254 -19.83 0.99 -6.05
N SER A 255 -21.07 0.85 -5.54
CA SER A 255 -22.11 0.11 -6.27
C SER A 255 -22.57 0.81 -7.55
N LYS A 256 -22.35 2.12 -7.67
CA LYS A 256 -22.79 2.96 -8.79
C LYS A 256 -21.64 3.60 -9.57
N PHE A 257 -20.42 3.59 -9.05
CA PHE A 257 -19.29 4.29 -9.62
C PHE A 257 -18.96 3.80 -11.04
N ASP A 258 -18.85 4.73 -11.97
CA ASP A 258 -18.46 4.43 -13.34
C ASP A 258 -16.93 4.29 -13.44
N PHE A 259 -16.46 3.08 -13.14
CA PHE A 259 -15.07 2.72 -13.34
C PHE A 259 -14.67 2.77 -14.81
N GLY A 260 -15.59 2.73 -15.79
CA GLY A 260 -15.26 2.78 -17.21
C GLY A 260 -14.65 4.11 -17.64
N HIS A 261 -15.03 5.21 -16.99
CA HIS A 261 -14.58 6.57 -17.33
C HIS A 261 -13.82 7.26 -16.19
N GLY A 262 -14.24 7.05 -14.95
CA GLY A 262 -13.65 7.67 -13.76
C GLY A 262 -12.49 6.90 -13.16
N THR A 263 -11.56 7.62 -12.54
CA THR A 263 -10.49 7.08 -11.71
C THR A 263 -10.72 7.40 -10.24
N VAL A 264 -10.20 6.56 -9.35
CA VAL A 264 -10.13 6.85 -7.92
C VAL A 264 -8.82 7.57 -7.63
N SER A 265 -8.88 8.76 -7.04
CA SER A 265 -7.70 9.59 -6.74
C SER A 265 -7.98 10.50 -5.55
N LEU A 266 -7.04 10.58 -4.61
CA LEU A 266 -7.10 11.54 -3.50
C LEU A 266 -6.70 12.96 -3.91
N MET A 267 -6.11 13.11 -5.11
CA MET A 267 -5.69 14.40 -5.66
C MET A 267 -6.77 15.04 -6.52
N CYS A 268 -7.59 14.22 -7.18
CA CYS A 268 -8.68 14.67 -8.04
C CYS A 268 -9.73 13.57 -8.15
N PRO A 269 -10.67 13.50 -7.18
CA PRO A 269 -11.75 12.52 -7.20
C PRO A 269 -12.49 12.54 -8.54
N ARG A 270 -12.79 11.33 -9.07
CA ARG A 270 -13.51 11.14 -10.35
C ARG A 270 -12.81 11.69 -11.60
N ARG A 271 -11.50 11.99 -11.53
CA ARG A 271 -10.71 12.35 -12.71
C ARG A 271 -10.98 11.36 -13.84
N HIS A 272 -11.18 11.88 -15.05
CA HIS A 272 -11.40 11.04 -16.21
C HIS A 272 -10.11 10.27 -16.58
N ARG A 273 -10.24 9.00 -16.99
CA ARG A 273 -9.11 8.13 -17.36
C ARG A 273 -8.19 8.73 -18.43
N SER A 274 -8.75 9.44 -19.41
CA SER A 274 -7.94 10.12 -20.43
C SER A 274 -7.09 11.25 -19.86
N LEU A 275 -7.55 11.94 -18.81
CA LEU A 275 -6.76 12.95 -18.12
C LEU A 275 -5.69 12.30 -17.23
N TYR A 276 -6.02 11.21 -16.53
CA TYR A 276 -5.02 10.40 -15.83
C TYR A 276 -3.90 9.93 -16.78
N ALA A 277 -4.25 9.39 -17.96
CA ALA A 277 -3.27 8.97 -18.96
C ALA A 277 -2.36 10.11 -19.44
N LYS A 278 -2.90 11.34 -19.60
CA LYS A 278 -2.10 12.53 -19.95
C LYS A 278 -1.12 12.90 -18.84
N ILE A 279 -1.57 12.92 -17.59
CA ILE A 279 -0.73 13.23 -16.42
C ILE A 279 0.36 12.18 -16.26
N VAL A 280 0.03 10.90 -16.35
CA VAL A 280 0.98 9.78 -16.32
C VAL A 280 2.05 9.92 -17.40
N LYS A 281 1.66 10.29 -18.63
CA LYS A 281 2.62 10.49 -19.72
C LYS A 281 3.65 11.59 -19.38
N GLN A 282 3.19 12.71 -18.82
CA GLN A 282 4.06 13.79 -18.38
C GLN A 282 4.96 13.36 -17.21
N HIS A 283 4.39 12.67 -16.22
CA HIS A 283 5.14 12.15 -15.07
C HIS A 283 6.26 11.18 -15.51
N ILE A 284 5.95 10.22 -16.39
CA ILE A 284 6.92 9.26 -16.93
C ILE A 284 8.04 9.96 -17.71
N GLN A 285 7.72 11.04 -18.44
CA GLN A 285 8.74 11.83 -19.13
C GLN A 285 9.74 12.45 -18.14
N LEU A 286 9.25 13.17 -17.13
CA LEU A 286 10.09 13.80 -16.12
C LEU A 286 10.91 12.76 -15.33
N LEU A 287 10.27 11.63 -14.99
CA LEU A 287 10.91 10.49 -14.35
C LEU A 287 12.05 9.93 -15.21
N GLY A 288 11.81 9.76 -16.52
CA GLY A 288 12.79 9.26 -17.48
C GLY A 288 13.98 10.20 -17.66
N GLU A 289 13.75 11.50 -17.72
CA GLU A 289 14.81 12.52 -17.78
C GLU A 289 15.70 12.45 -16.54
N ARG A 290 15.10 12.40 -15.34
CA ARG A 290 15.88 12.25 -14.09
C ARG A 290 16.63 10.93 -14.05
N LYS A 291 15.96 9.82 -14.36
CA LYS A 291 16.53 8.48 -14.34
C LYS A 291 17.72 8.37 -15.28
N LYS A 292 17.61 8.89 -16.50
CA LYS A 292 18.71 8.90 -17.48
C LYS A 292 19.91 9.67 -16.95
N LYS A 293 19.70 10.85 -16.34
CA LYS A 293 20.78 11.65 -15.75
C LYS A 293 21.53 10.89 -14.64
N GLU A 294 20.79 10.21 -13.76
CA GLU A 294 21.35 9.44 -12.65
C GLU A 294 22.12 8.20 -13.14
N TRP A 295 21.61 7.52 -14.16
CA TRP A 295 22.32 6.40 -14.80
C TRP A 295 23.63 6.88 -15.45
N CYS A 296 23.61 8.01 -16.17
CA CYS A 296 24.83 8.60 -16.73
C CYS A 296 25.83 8.96 -15.64
N ALA A 297 25.39 9.60 -14.55
CA ALA A 297 26.27 9.96 -13.44
C ALA A 297 26.91 8.73 -12.77
N TYR A 298 26.12 7.67 -12.56
CA TYR A 298 26.62 6.41 -12.00
C TYR A 298 27.64 5.71 -12.90
N LEU A 299 27.42 5.71 -14.22
CA LEU A 299 28.33 5.06 -15.18
C LEU A 299 29.62 5.86 -15.40
N LEU A 300 29.56 7.20 -15.32
CA LEU A 300 30.71 8.09 -15.50
C LEU A 300 31.56 8.24 -14.22
N GLY A 301 30.93 8.24 -13.05
CA GLY A 301 31.57 8.46 -11.73
C GLY A 301 32.37 7.28 -11.17
N GLY A 302 32.83 6.36 -12.03
CA GLY A 302 33.65 5.20 -11.68
C GLY A 302 34.92 5.03 -12.53
N GLN A 303 35.23 5.97 -13.43
CA GLN A 303 36.50 6.02 -14.16
C GLN A 303 37.30 7.25 -13.71
N ASP A 304 38.53 7.02 -13.25
CA ASP A 304 39.56 8.05 -13.11
C ASP A 304 39.58 8.97 -14.34
N ASP A 305 39.88 10.24 -14.11
CA ASP A 305 39.90 11.40 -15.04
C ASP A 305 40.85 11.27 -16.26
N ARG A 306 40.92 10.12 -16.94
CA ARG A 306 41.81 9.88 -18.10
C ARG A 306 41.15 9.17 -19.29
N ALA A 307 39.85 9.34 -19.52
CA ALA A 307 39.21 8.85 -20.76
C ALA A 307 37.96 9.66 -21.16
N SER A 308 38.03 11.00 -21.20
CA SER A 308 36.86 11.83 -21.52
C SER A 308 36.44 11.87 -23.00
N SER A 309 37.03 11.07 -23.89
CA SER A 309 36.72 11.11 -25.33
C SER A 309 35.98 9.90 -25.91
N THR A 310 35.70 8.83 -25.14
CA THR A 310 35.13 7.58 -25.70
C THR A 310 33.80 7.08 -25.10
N ILE A 311 33.32 7.68 -24.00
CA ILE A 311 32.24 7.09 -23.17
C ILE A 311 30.81 7.48 -23.62
N SER A 312 30.65 8.39 -24.59
CA SER A 312 29.34 8.67 -25.19
C SER A 312 28.69 7.45 -25.88
N SER A 313 29.44 6.36 -26.08
CA SER A 313 29.02 5.19 -26.87
C SER A 313 28.41 4.02 -26.06
N HIS A 314 28.37 4.06 -24.73
CA HIS A 314 28.07 2.87 -23.89
C HIS A 314 26.89 3.03 -22.90
N PHE A 315 25.98 3.98 -23.11
CA PHE A 315 24.74 4.02 -22.32
C PHE A 315 23.90 2.76 -22.60
N PRO A 316 23.43 2.00 -21.58
CA PRO A 316 22.68 0.76 -21.77
C PRO A 316 21.24 1.07 -22.21
N GLN A 317 21.07 1.48 -23.47
CA GLN A 317 19.79 1.94 -24.01
C GLN A 317 18.70 0.88 -23.91
N ARG A 318 19.03 -0.40 -24.16
CA ARG A 318 18.07 -1.51 -24.05
C ARG A 318 17.50 -1.66 -22.64
N SER A 319 18.35 -1.74 -21.62
CA SER A 319 17.93 -1.86 -20.22
C SER A 319 17.18 -0.60 -19.76
N PHE A 320 17.57 0.59 -20.23
CA PHE A 320 16.85 1.83 -19.96
C PHE A 320 15.44 1.82 -20.56
N ASP A 321 15.29 1.44 -21.84
CA ASP A 321 14.00 1.38 -22.52
C ASP A 321 13.07 0.34 -21.87
N GLU A 322 13.61 -0.81 -21.45
CA GLU A 322 12.88 -1.81 -20.68
C GLU A 322 12.44 -1.27 -19.33
N SER A 323 13.32 -0.57 -18.62
CA SER A 323 13.01 0.09 -17.35
C SER A 323 11.91 1.14 -17.50
N MET A 324 11.91 1.93 -18.57
CA MET A 324 10.85 2.92 -18.83
C MET A 324 9.53 2.27 -19.26
N ARG A 325 9.59 1.18 -20.04
CA ARG A 325 8.39 0.36 -20.36
C ARG A 325 7.75 -0.19 -19.09
N HIS A 326 8.59 -0.63 -18.17
CA HIS A 326 8.20 -1.08 -16.85
C HIS A 326 7.47 0.00 -16.04
N GLU A 327 7.90 1.25 -16.10
CA GLU A 327 7.19 2.38 -15.47
C GLU A 327 5.82 2.63 -16.13
N ALA A 328 5.73 2.51 -17.46
CA ALA A 328 4.47 2.67 -18.18
C ALA A 328 3.43 1.58 -17.83
N VAL A 329 3.85 0.31 -17.76
CA VAL A 329 2.96 -0.80 -17.39
C VAL A 329 2.39 -0.64 -15.97
N GLN A 330 3.09 0.03 -15.07
CA GLN A 330 2.59 0.28 -13.71
C GLN A 330 1.48 1.34 -13.65
N ARG A 331 1.29 2.12 -14.71
CA ARG A 331 0.42 3.32 -14.75
C ARG A 331 -0.60 3.25 -15.88
N GLN A 332 -0.99 2.04 -16.26
CA GLN A 332 -1.97 1.81 -17.32
C GLN A 332 -3.33 2.39 -16.94
N ALA A 333 -3.95 3.08 -17.90
CA ALA A 333 -5.26 3.71 -17.76
C ALA A 333 -6.40 2.86 -18.35
N ASP A 334 -6.06 1.77 -19.04
CA ASP A 334 -6.95 0.86 -19.78
C ASP A 334 -7.23 -0.47 -19.04
N THR A 335 -6.97 -0.51 -17.73
CA THR A 335 -7.26 -1.68 -16.88
C THR A 335 -8.69 -1.65 -16.33
N ALA A 336 -9.16 -2.77 -15.75
CA ALA A 336 -10.49 -2.85 -15.16
C ALA A 336 -10.75 -1.75 -14.12
N PHE A 337 -9.75 -1.47 -13.27
CA PHE A 337 -9.80 -0.44 -12.25
C PHE A 337 -8.58 0.48 -12.35
N VAL A 338 -8.79 1.78 -12.18
CA VAL A 338 -7.73 2.78 -12.05
C VAL A 338 -7.87 3.44 -10.69
N VAL A 339 -7.00 3.03 -9.78
CA VAL A 339 -6.86 3.63 -8.45
C VAL A 339 -5.46 4.21 -8.36
N GLU A 340 -5.39 5.53 -8.29
CA GLU A 340 -4.15 6.30 -8.37
C GLU A 340 -3.44 6.32 -7.01
N ASP A 341 -2.21 5.82 -7.02
CA ASP A 341 -1.22 6.07 -5.96
C ASP A 341 -0.74 7.52 -6.07
N PHE A 342 -0.92 8.27 -4.99
CA PHE A 342 -0.75 9.73 -4.99
C PHE A 342 0.71 10.18 -4.92
N VAL A 343 1.67 9.33 -4.52
CA VAL A 343 3.10 9.72 -4.47
C VAL A 343 3.87 9.39 -5.74
N ASN A 344 3.28 8.67 -6.69
CA ASN A 344 4.01 8.17 -7.87
C ASN A 344 3.13 7.87 -9.11
N TYR A 345 1.83 8.13 -9.07
CA TYR A 345 0.87 7.88 -10.15
C TYR A 345 0.65 6.41 -10.55
N VAL A 346 1.22 5.45 -9.82
CA VAL A 346 1.00 4.02 -10.04
C VAL A 346 -0.49 3.70 -9.94
N ASN A 347 -1.00 2.93 -10.91
CA ASN A 347 -2.32 2.37 -10.80
C ASN A 347 -2.25 1.15 -9.87
N CYS A 348 -2.60 1.32 -8.59
CA CYS A 348 -2.53 0.24 -7.60
C CYS A 348 -3.65 -0.82 -7.78
N GLY A 349 -4.69 -0.50 -8.58
CA GLY A 349 -5.74 -1.42 -9.01
C GLY A 349 -5.44 -2.23 -10.28
N ARG A 350 -4.34 -1.95 -10.99
CA ARG A 350 -4.01 -2.54 -12.31
C ARG A 350 -3.95 -4.07 -12.37
N ARG A 351 -3.70 -4.73 -11.22
CA ARG A 351 -3.54 -6.18 -11.14
C ARG A 351 -4.86 -6.93 -11.16
N VAL A 352 -6.00 -6.24 -10.99
CA VAL A 352 -7.32 -6.86 -11.02
C VAL A 352 -7.76 -7.04 -12.48
N PRO A 353 -7.90 -8.29 -12.98
CA PRO A 353 -8.31 -8.54 -14.35
C PRO A 353 -9.76 -8.11 -14.60
N ALA A 354 -10.09 -7.76 -15.85
CA ALA A 354 -11.47 -7.41 -16.24
C ALA A 354 -12.50 -8.51 -15.90
N ALA A 355 -12.11 -9.78 -16.00
CA ALA A 355 -12.95 -10.92 -15.64
C ALA A 355 -13.34 -10.97 -14.15
N ARG A 356 -12.61 -10.28 -13.26
CA ARG A 356 -12.92 -10.16 -11.83
C ARG A 356 -13.81 -8.96 -11.50
N GLY A 357 -13.99 -8.03 -12.44
CA GLY A 357 -14.83 -6.84 -12.28
C GLY A 357 -16.27 -7.12 -11.80
N PRO A 358 -16.99 -8.10 -12.39
CA PRO A 358 -18.34 -8.44 -11.95
C PRO A 358 -18.43 -8.88 -10.49
N LYS A 359 -17.46 -9.65 -9.97
CA LYS A 359 -17.42 -10.06 -8.55
C LYS A 359 -17.30 -8.85 -7.63
N VAL A 360 -16.41 -7.91 -7.94
CA VAL A 360 -16.25 -6.66 -7.18
C VAL A 360 -17.57 -5.88 -7.15
N HIS A 361 -18.23 -5.71 -8.30
CA HIS A 361 -19.49 -4.99 -8.40
C HIS A 361 -20.62 -5.66 -7.59
N VAL A 362 -20.74 -6.99 -7.69
CA VAL A 362 -21.73 -7.77 -6.93
C VAL A 362 -21.53 -7.60 -5.42
N GLU A 363 -20.30 -7.63 -4.92
CA GLU A 363 -20.04 -7.45 -3.49
C GLU A 363 -20.35 -6.04 -3.00
N PHE A 364 -20.04 -4.99 -3.78
CA PHE A 364 -20.44 -3.63 -3.41
C PHE A 364 -21.96 -3.47 -3.38
N LYS A 365 -22.67 -4.04 -4.37
CA LYS A 365 -24.13 -4.03 -4.41
C LYS A 365 -24.72 -4.78 -3.21
N ARG A 366 -24.20 -5.96 -2.89
CA ARG A 366 -24.58 -6.75 -1.72
C ARG A 366 -24.38 -5.97 -0.42
N LEU A 367 -23.21 -5.36 -0.24
CA LEU A 367 -22.92 -4.53 0.94
C LEU A 367 -23.92 -3.39 1.07
N TYR A 368 -24.22 -2.69 -0.03
CA TYR A 368 -25.20 -1.60 -0.02
C TYR A 368 -26.62 -2.07 0.31
N GLU A 369 -27.04 -3.21 -0.24
CA GLU A 369 -28.36 -3.80 0.01
C GLU A 369 -28.53 -4.26 1.46
N LEU A 370 -27.48 -4.80 2.09
CA LEU A 370 -27.49 -5.18 3.49
C LEU A 370 -27.51 -3.94 4.40
N LEU A 371 -26.64 -2.97 4.15
CA LEU A 371 -26.53 -1.79 5.01
C LEU A 371 -27.76 -0.88 4.92
N ARG A 372 -28.47 -0.83 3.80
CA ARG A 372 -29.69 0.01 3.70
C ARG A 372 -30.91 -0.58 4.44
N ASP A 373 -30.93 -1.90 4.70
CA ASP A 373 -31.97 -2.55 5.51
C ASP A 373 -31.61 -2.43 6.99
N GLU A 374 -31.75 -1.22 7.54
CA GLU A 374 -31.37 -0.91 8.91
C GLU A 374 -32.11 -1.77 9.97
N ALA A 375 -33.23 -2.42 9.62
CA ALA A 375 -34.06 -3.19 10.53
C ALA A 375 -33.46 -4.58 10.78
N HIS A 376 -32.94 -5.21 9.73
CA HIS A 376 -32.50 -6.60 9.75
C HIS A 376 -30.98 -6.76 9.63
N VAL A 377 -30.24 -5.69 9.32
CA VAL A 377 -28.79 -5.77 9.16
C VAL A 377 -28.10 -6.33 10.42
N GLY A 378 -27.22 -7.31 10.22
CA GLY A 378 -26.39 -7.92 11.26
C GLY A 378 -24.93 -8.03 10.87
N PHE A 379 -24.04 -8.10 11.86
CA PHE A 379 -22.59 -8.16 11.64
C PHE A 379 -22.20 -9.41 10.83
N ASP A 380 -22.64 -10.59 11.24
CA ASP A 380 -22.30 -11.86 10.58
C ASP A 380 -22.81 -11.96 9.15
N GLU A 381 -23.85 -11.19 8.79
CA GLU A 381 -24.34 -11.14 7.41
C GLU A 381 -23.48 -10.21 6.56
N VAL A 382 -23.16 -9.01 7.05
CA VAL A 382 -22.32 -8.04 6.35
C VAL A 382 -20.91 -8.60 6.11
N PHE A 383 -20.32 -9.21 7.14
CA PHE A 383 -18.92 -9.70 7.15
C PHE A 383 -18.81 -11.21 6.89
N ARG A 384 -19.87 -11.84 6.37
CA ARG A 384 -19.82 -13.26 5.97
C ARG A 384 -18.77 -13.48 4.89
N GLU A 385 -18.05 -14.60 5.00
CA GLU A 385 -17.22 -15.06 3.90
C GLU A 385 -18.07 -15.44 2.67
N THR A 386 -17.72 -14.88 1.52
CA THR A 386 -18.41 -15.15 0.25
C THR A 386 -17.53 -15.98 -0.67
N GLN A 387 -18.15 -16.82 -1.52
CA GLN A 387 -17.55 -17.59 -2.63
C GLN A 387 -16.04 -17.45 -2.83
N SER A 388 -15.33 -18.57 -2.73
CA SER A 388 -13.88 -18.58 -2.97
C SER A 388 -13.56 -18.42 -4.46
N ILE A 389 -12.83 -17.36 -4.78
CA ILE A 389 -12.12 -17.22 -6.03
C ILE A 389 -10.95 -18.22 -6.01
N PRO A 390 -10.68 -18.96 -7.10
CA PRO A 390 -9.53 -19.85 -7.15
C PRO A 390 -8.22 -19.04 -7.10
N LEU A 391 -7.20 -19.60 -6.46
CA LEU A 391 -5.87 -19.01 -6.41
C LEU A 391 -5.31 -18.81 -7.82
N THR A 392 -4.56 -17.72 -8.02
CA THR A 392 -3.88 -17.46 -9.29
C THR A 392 -2.70 -18.42 -9.52
N HIS A 393 -2.12 -18.92 -8.43
CA HIS A 393 -1.01 -19.89 -8.43
C HIS A 393 -1.39 -21.13 -7.61
N MET A 394 -1.11 -22.32 -8.16
CA MET A 394 -1.33 -23.60 -7.48
C MET A 394 -0.27 -23.77 -6.36
N PRO A 395 -0.67 -24.10 -5.12
CA PRO A 395 0.24 -24.18 -3.96
C PRO A 395 1.41 -25.17 -4.13
N ASP A 396 1.22 -26.23 -4.92
CA ASP A 396 2.13 -27.40 -4.93
C ASP A 396 3.16 -27.41 -6.06
N ARG A 397 3.34 -26.29 -6.79
CA ARG A 397 4.40 -26.19 -7.81
C ARG A 397 5.58 -25.38 -7.28
N PRO A 398 6.82 -25.91 -7.36
CA PRO A 398 8.02 -25.13 -7.02
C PRO A 398 8.06 -23.88 -7.91
N ASP A 399 8.11 -22.71 -7.30
CA ASP A 399 8.32 -21.45 -8.02
C ASP A 399 9.83 -21.22 -8.17
N PRO A 400 10.39 -21.21 -9.39
CA PRO A 400 11.83 -21.06 -9.62
C PRO A 400 12.37 -19.70 -9.15
N ARG A 401 11.50 -18.74 -8.80
CA ARG A 401 11.88 -17.44 -8.24
C ARG A 401 12.07 -17.48 -6.73
N VAL A 402 11.68 -18.56 -6.05
CA VAL A 402 11.68 -18.66 -4.58
C VAL A 402 12.87 -19.49 -4.12
N GLU A 403 13.74 -18.86 -3.34
CA GLU A 403 14.83 -19.50 -2.60
C GLU A 403 14.43 -19.60 -1.13
N ILE A 404 14.49 -20.81 -0.55
CA ILE A 404 14.17 -21.05 0.86
C ILE A 404 15.47 -21.19 1.64
N PHE A 405 15.60 -20.47 2.74
CA PHE A 405 16.75 -20.60 3.63
C PHE A 405 16.41 -21.45 4.85
N HIS A 406 17.32 -22.34 5.23
CA HIS A 406 17.15 -23.16 6.42
C HIS A 406 17.38 -22.34 7.68
N THR A 407 16.40 -22.36 8.58
CA THR A 407 16.53 -21.79 9.92
C THR A 407 17.49 -22.64 10.75
N LYS A 408 18.52 -22.01 11.30
CA LYS A 408 19.39 -22.65 12.29
C LYS A 408 18.61 -22.77 13.59
N ARG A 409 18.34 -24.02 14.01
CA ARG A 409 17.66 -24.33 15.27
C ARG A 409 18.51 -23.99 16.48
#